data_AF-A0A4W3KJE5-F1
#
_entry.id   AF-A0A4W3KJE5-F1
#
_cell.length_a   1.000
_cell.length_b   1.000
_cell.length_c   1.000
_cell.angle_alpha   90.00
_cell.angle_beta   90.00
_cell.angle_gamma   90.00
#
_symmetry.space_group_name_H-M   'P 1'
#
loop_
_entity.id
_entity.type
_entity.pdbx_description
1 polymer ?
#
loop_
_entity_poly.entity_id
_entity_poly.type
_entity_poly.pdbx_seq_one_letter_code
_entity_poly.pdbx_strand_id
1 'polypeptide(L)'
;MEREQGARFKRELINKLLHFYFKDPKTKINSDAVLIMSEMLKIFVVEAAVRACKQATTEDLECVDIEHFEKILPQLVDFCPKLVLLLD
;
A
#
# COMPACT_ATOMS: atom_id res chain seq x y z
N MET A 1 26.38 -3.24 -3.23
CA MET A 1 25.02 -3.78 -2.99
C MET A 1 24.08 -2.95 -3.83
N GLU A 2 23.87 -3.36 -5.08
CA GLU A 2 22.88 -2.71 -5.93
C GLU A 2 21.52 -2.98 -5.28
N ARG A 3 20.85 -1.94 -4.80
CA ARG A 3 19.44 -2.06 -4.45
C ARG A 3 18.74 -2.28 -5.78
N GLU A 4 18.42 -3.52 -6.11
CA GLU A 4 17.50 -3.83 -7.20
C GLU A 4 16.30 -2.90 -7.02
N GLN A 5 16.06 -2.03 -8.01
CA GLN A 5 14.89 -1.17 -8.01
C GLN A 5 13.69 -2.06 -8.32
N GLY A 6 13.25 -2.82 -7.32
CA GLY A 6 12.05 -3.66 -7.43
C GLY A 6 10.84 -2.83 -7.83
N ALA A 7 9.75 -3.49 -8.22
CA ALA A 7 8.55 -2.85 -8.76
C ALA A 7 8.14 -1.56 -8.01
N ARG A 8 7.76 -0.53 -8.77
CA ARG A 8 7.36 0.79 -8.28
C ARG A 8 6.13 1.28 -9.01
N PHE A 9 5.30 2.06 -8.31
CA PHE A 9 4.21 2.80 -8.94
C PHE A 9 4.76 3.98 -9.73
N LYS A 10 4.19 4.22 -10.92
CA LYS A 10 4.53 5.40 -11.72
C LYS A 10 4.04 6.65 -11.01
N ARG A 11 4.86 7.69 -10.94
CA ARG A 11 4.51 8.94 -10.24
C ARG A 11 3.28 9.60 -10.87
N GLU A 12 3.13 9.50 -12.18
CA GLU A 12 1.97 10.04 -12.91
C GLU A 12 0.67 9.32 -12.52
N LEU A 13 0.74 8.01 -12.24
CA LEU A 13 -0.40 7.23 -11.75
C LEU A 13 -0.79 7.69 -10.35
N ILE A 14 0.19 7.78 -9.43
CA ILE A 14 -0.06 8.21 -8.05
C ILE A 14 -0.64 9.63 -8.02
N ASN A 15 -0.08 10.54 -8.83
CA ASN A 15 -0.60 11.90 -8.92
C ASN A 15 -2.07 11.93 -9.40
N LYS A 16 -2.40 11.17 -10.44
CA LYS A 16 -3.80 11.07 -10.94
C LYS A 16 -4.73 10.43 -9.91
N LEU A 17 -4.27 9.38 -9.24
CA LEU A 17 -5.03 8.68 -8.20
C LEU A 17 -5.38 9.63 -7.04
N LEU A 18 -4.41 10.41 -6.55
CA LEU A 18 -4.64 11.35 -5.46
C LEU A 18 -5.62 12.47 -5.87
N HIS A 19 -5.44 13.05 -7.06
CA HIS A 19 -6.35 14.09 -7.56
C HIS A 19 -7.77 13.58 -7.83
N PHE A 20 -7.94 12.29 -8.13
CA PHE A 20 -9.26 11.68 -8.32
C PHE A 20 -10.11 11.70 -7.04
N TYR A 21 -9.49 11.60 -5.86
CA TYR A 21 -10.18 11.56 -4.57
C TYR A 21 -10.20 12.88 -3.81
N PHE A 22 -9.53 13.93 -4.31
CA PHE A 22 -9.57 15.24 -3.68
C PHE A 22 -10.94 15.90 -3.84
N LYS A 23 -11.48 16.38 -2.72
CA LYS A 23 -12.74 17.13 -2.69
C LYS A 23 -12.61 18.52 -3.34
N ASP A 24 -11.45 19.16 -3.19
CA ASP A 24 -11.16 20.45 -3.82
C ASP A 24 -10.23 20.24 -5.04
N PRO A 25 -10.69 20.55 -6.27
CA PRO A 25 -9.90 20.43 -7.49
C PRO A 25 -8.68 21.37 -7.55
N LYS A 26 -8.60 22.38 -6.67
CA LYS A 26 -7.45 23.29 -6.58
C LYS A 26 -6.30 22.73 -5.72
N THR A 27 -6.52 21.61 -5.03
CA THR A 27 -5.51 20.95 -4.21
C THR A 27 -4.30 20.59 -5.07
N LYS A 28 -3.11 21.02 -4.65
CA LYS A 28 -1.84 20.70 -5.30
C LYS A 28 -1.00 19.82 -4.38
N ILE A 29 -0.27 18.87 -4.97
CA ILE A 29 0.69 18.02 -4.27
C ILE A 29 2.09 18.33 -4.81
N ASN A 30 3.06 18.48 -3.92
CA ASN A 30 4.45 18.68 -4.32
C ASN A 30 5.08 17.35 -4.83
N SER A 31 6.19 17.45 -5.56
CA SER A 31 6.86 16.31 -6.18
C SER A 31 7.28 15.22 -5.18
N ASP A 32 7.66 15.63 -3.99
CA ASP A 32 8.26 14.78 -2.96
C ASP A 32 7.19 14.00 -2.20
N ALA A 33 6.04 14.62 -1.93
CA ALA A 33 4.87 13.95 -1.39
C ALA A 33 4.36 12.88 -2.37
N VAL A 34 4.36 13.13 -3.69
CA VAL A 34 4.02 12.07 -4.67
C VAL A 34 4.99 10.89 -4.58
N LEU A 35 6.29 11.15 -4.35
CA LEU A 35 7.28 10.09 -4.18
C LEU A 35 7.04 9.29 -2.89
N ILE A 36 6.78 9.97 -1.78
CA ILE A 36 6.47 9.33 -0.48
C ILE A 36 5.19 8.50 -0.61
N MET A 37 4.15 9.03 -1.24
CA MET A 37 2.89 8.31 -1.48
C MET A 37 3.09 7.08 -2.38
N SER A 38 4.00 7.16 -3.36
CA SER A 38 4.37 6.01 -4.19
C SER A 38 5.01 4.89 -3.38
N GLU A 39 5.94 5.22 -2.48
CA GLU A 39 6.59 4.23 -1.61
C GLU A 39 5.62 3.72 -0.54
N MET A 40 4.74 4.57 0.00
CA MET A 40 3.72 4.18 0.97
C MET A 40 2.72 3.18 0.36
N LEU A 41 2.24 3.43 -0.86
CA LEU A 41 1.36 2.48 -1.55
C LEU A 41 2.07 1.15 -1.85
N LYS A 42 3.36 1.20 -2.17
CA LYS A 42 4.19 -0.01 -2.35
C LYS A 42 4.27 -0.82 -1.06
N ILE A 43 4.60 -0.17 0.06
CA ILE A 43 4.66 -0.83 1.37
C ILE A 43 3.31 -1.45 1.70
N PHE A 44 2.21 -0.74 1.46
CA PHE A 44 0.86 -1.24 1.70
C PHE A 44 0.55 -2.54 0.92
N VAL A 45 0.86 -2.58 -0.38
CA VAL A 45 0.63 -3.76 -1.22
C VAL A 45 1.56 -4.93 -0.84
N VAL A 46 2.82 -4.65 -0.51
CA VAL A 46 3.76 -5.69 -0.07
C VAL A 46 3.31 -6.28 1.27
N GLU A 47 2.92 -5.45 2.22
CA GLU A 47 2.43 -5.87 3.54
C GLU A 47 1.17 -6.75 3.40
N ALA A 48 0.24 -6.33 2.55
CA ALA A 48 -0.95 -7.09 2.18
C ALA A 48 -0.61 -8.49 1.65
N ALA A 49 0.31 -8.58 0.68
CA ALA A 49 0.73 -9.84 0.09
C ALA A 49 1.44 -10.75 1.10
N VAL A 50 2.34 -10.19 1.92
CA VAL A 50 3.07 -10.94 2.95
C VAL A 50 2.13 -11.48 4.03
N ARG A 51 1.15 -10.69 4.48
CA ARG A 51 0.16 -11.15 5.47
C ARG A 51 -0.76 -12.23 4.90
N ALA A 52 -1.22 -12.09 3.66
CA ALA A 52 -2.03 -13.10 3.01
C ALA A 52 -1.25 -14.42 2.81
N CYS A 53 0.02 -14.33 2.43
CA CYS A 53 0.93 -15.48 2.35
C CYS A 53 1.09 -16.17 3.72
N LYS A 54 1.37 -15.41 4.79
CA LYS A 54 1.45 -15.95 6.16
C LYS A 54 0.15 -16.62 6.60
N GLN A 55 -1.00 -16.07 6.23
CA GLN A 55 -2.30 -16.65 6.54
C GLN A 55 -2.48 -18.00 5.83
N ALA A 56 -2.16 -18.09 4.53
CA ALA A 56 -2.19 -19.36 3.78
C ALA A 56 -1.21 -20.40 4.35
N THR A 57 0.03 -19.97 4.69
CA THR A 57 1.02 -20.86 5.34
C THR A 57 0.54 -21.37 6.70
N THR A 58 -0.19 -20.54 7.47
CA THR A 58 -0.77 -20.96 8.77
C THR A 58 -1.85 -22.02 8.59
N GLU A 59 -2.50 -22.04 7.42
CA GLU A 59 -3.52 -23.01 7.03
C GLU A 59 -2.94 -24.22 6.25
N ASP A 60 -1.61 -24.33 6.19
CA ASP A 60 -0.86 -25.38 5.48
C ASP A 60 -1.18 -25.44 3.97
N LEU A 61 -1.41 -24.27 3.36
CA LEU A 61 -1.67 -24.11 1.94
C LEU A 61 -0.50 -23.44 1.22
N GLU A 62 -0.17 -23.95 0.03
CA GLU A 62 0.95 -23.46 -0.79
C GLU A 62 0.57 -22.21 -1.63
N CYS A 63 -0.73 -21.94 -1.79
CA CYS A 63 -1.24 -20.83 -2.60
C CYS A 63 -2.16 -19.92 -1.79
N VAL A 64 -2.05 -18.61 -2.04
CA VAL A 64 -2.94 -17.61 -1.44
C VAL A 64 -4.24 -17.57 -2.24
N ASP A 65 -5.34 -17.94 -1.58
CA ASP A 65 -6.71 -17.70 -2.03
C ASP A 65 -7.34 -16.46 -1.36
N ILE A 66 -8.50 -16.03 -1.87
CA ILE A 66 -9.20 -14.81 -1.43
C ILE A 66 -9.61 -14.85 0.04
N GLU A 67 -9.97 -16.01 0.60
CA GLU A 67 -10.37 -16.11 2.01
C GLU A 67 -9.22 -15.75 2.96
N HIS A 68 -7.97 -16.04 2.59
CA HIS A 68 -6.79 -15.65 3.37
C HIS A 68 -6.64 -14.13 3.41
N PHE A 69 -6.90 -13.46 2.28
CA PHE A 69 -6.86 -12.02 2.20
C PHE A 69 -7.97 -11.39 3.04
N GLU A 70 -9.19 -11.92 2.96
CA GLU A 70 -10.33 -11.45 3.76
C GLU A 70 -10.08 -11.57 5.27
N LYS A 71 -9.42 -12.63 5.71
CA LYS A 71 -9.03 -12.81 7.13
C LYS A 71 -8.05 -11.75 7.63
N ILE A 72 -7.13 -11.27 6.78
CA ILE A 72 -6.14 -10.27 7.17
C ILE A 72 -6.62 -8.82 6.94
N LEU A 73 -7.69 -8.62 6.18
CA LEU A 73 -8.23 -7.29 5.86
C LEU A 73 -8.47 -6.41 7.09
N PRO A 74 -9.12 -6.87 8.18
CA PRO A 74 -9.35 -6.03 9.36
C PRO A 74 -8.04 -5.45 9.92
N GLN A 75 -7.02 -6.29 10.07
CA GLN A 75 -5.72 -5.87 10.61
C GLN A 75 -4.91 -5.02 9.61
N LEU A 76 -5.11 -5.23 8.31
CA LEU A 76 -4.44 -4.48 7.25
C LEU A 76 -4.99 -3.05 7.16
N VAL A 77 -6.30 -2.85 7.26
CA VAL A 77 -6.89 -1.52 7.24
C VAL A 77 -6.67 -0.76 8.55
N ASP A 78 -6.57 -1.47 9.69
CA ASP A 78 -6.19 -0.88 10.99
C ASP A 78 -4.74 -0.40 11.03
N PHE A 79 -3.87 -0.92 10.16
CA PHE A 79 -2.51 -0.43 10.00
C PHE A 79 -2.47 0.96 9.31
N CYS A 80 -3.44 1.24 8.44
CA CYS A 80 -3.52 2.50 7.69
C CYS A 80 -3.69 3.75 8.58
N PRO A 81 -4.58 3.81 9.59
CA PRO A 81 -4.66 4.96 10.49
C PRO A 81 -3.37 5.15 11.30
N LYS A 82 -2.66 4.08 11.67
CA LYS A 82 -1.39 4.21 12.43
C LYS A 82 -0.25 4.82 11.62
N LEU A 83 -0.22 4.63 10.31
CA LEU A 83 0.80 5.25 9.45
C LEU A 83 0.52 6.73 9.18
N VAL A 84 -0.77 7.12 9.10
CA VAL A 84 -1.19 8.53 8.96
C VAL A 84 -0.95 9.29 10.27
N LEU A 85 -1.18 8.66 11.42
CA LEU A 85 -0.94 9.27 12.74
C LEU A 85 0.54 9.38 13.14
N LEU A 86 1.47 8.74 12.42
CA LEU A 86 2.92 8.92 12.65
C LEU A 86 3.49 10.16 11.95
N LEU A 87 2.65 10.93 11.25
CA LEU A 87 3.00 12.15 10.52
C LEU A 87 2.38 13.42 11.15
N ASP A 88 1.67 13.30 12.27
CA ASP A 88 1.19 14.42 13.11
C ASP A 88 1.96 14.49 14.43
#